data_AF-A0A0P9EZ08-F1
#
_entry.id   AF-A0A0P9EZ08-F1
#
_cell.length_a   1.000
_cell.length_b   1.000
_cell.length_c   1.000
_cell.angle_alpha   90.00
_cell.angle_beta   90.00
_cell.angle_gamma   90.00
#
_symmetry.space_group_name_H-M   'P 1'
#
loop_
_entity.id
_entity.type
_entity.pdbx_description
1 polymer ?
#
loop_
_entity_poly.entity_id
_entity_poly.type
_entity_poly.pdbx_seq_one_letter_code
_entity_poly.pdbx_strand_id
1 'polypeptide(L)'
;MISILRSNATHPNTLFKEDARGRREDNLKWLERNILDSEEISQIVLVSGSDIASFRLRVAQSHIRHDMRPSHWSHAMLLGPVAQPFAKTSVFEISLEPPARFGFPP
;
A
#
# COMPACT_ATOMS: atom_id res chain seq x y z
N MET A 1 -1.13 9.92 22.46
CA MET A 1 -2.02 10.09 21.28
C MET A 1 -1.13 10.12 20.06
N ILE A 2 -1.29 9.21 19.11
CA ILE A 2 -0.42 9.17 17.90
C ILE A 2 -0.73 10.42 17.07
N SER A 3 0.29 11.18 16.69
CA SER A 3 0.13 12.33 15.80
C SER A 3 -0.15 11.83 14.39
N ILE A 4 -1.42 11.80 14.00
CA ILE A 4 -1.86 11.38 12.67
C ILE A 4 -2.07 12.64 11.84
N LEU A 5 -1.29 12.78 10.78
CA LEU A 5 -1.52 13.82 9.78
C LEU A 5 -2.83 13.50 9.03
N ARG A 6 -3.77 14.45 9.07
CA ARG A 6 -5.04 14.35 8.34
C ARG A 6 -5.05 15.40 7.24
N SER A 7 -5.48 15.01 6.04
CA SER A 7 -5.75 15.97 4.97
C SER A 7 -7.01 16.78 5.30
N ASN A 8 -6.94 18.10 5.11
CA ASN A 8 -8.10 18.99 5.18
C ASN A 8 -8.88 19.02 3.84
N ALA A 9 -8.49 18.21 2.85
CA ALA A 9 -9.19 18.13 1.59
C ALA A 9 -10.63 17.65 1.78
N THR A 10 -11.58 18.42 1.26
CA THR A 10 -13.02 18.12 1.30
C THR A 10 -13.54 17.52 0.00
N HIS A 11 -12.69 17.46 -1.04
CA HIS A 11 -13.03 16.96 -2.36
C HIS A 11 -12.01 15.91 -2.82
N PRO A 12 -12.39 14.96 -3.70
CA PRO A 12 -11.47 13.98 -4.27
C PRO A 12 -10.32 14.65 -5.05
N ASN A 13 -9.14 14.00 -5.06
CA ASN A 13 -8.02 14.43 -5.89
C ASN A 13 -8.31 14.12 -7.36
N THR A 14 -8.47 15.14 -8.20
CA THR A 14 -8.74 14.98 -9.64
C THR A 14 -7.57 14.40 -10.43
N LEU A 15 -6.36 14.41 -9.86
CA LEU A 15 -5.19 13.76 -10.44
C LEU A 15 -5.14 12.26 -10.16
N PHE A 16 -5.95 11.77 -9.21
CA PHE A 16 -6.05 10.35 -8.93
C PHE A 16 -6.90 9.67 -9.99
N LYS A 17 -6.31 8.68 -10.68
CA LYS A 17 -6.99 7.88 -11.71
C LYS A 17 -7.24 6.49 -11.15
N GLU A 18 -8.51 6.13 -11.00
CA GLU A 18 -8.90 4.76 -10.65
C GLU A 18 -8.86 3.89 -11.90
N ASP A 19 -8.27 2.70 -11.77
CA ASP A 19 -8.22 1.72 -12.85
C ASP A 19 -8.58 0.33 -12.34
N ALA A 20 -9.69 -0.21 -12.84
CA ALA A 20 -10.19 -1.50 -12.43
C ALA A 20 -9.42 -2.65 -13.11
N ARG A 21 -9.17 -3.71 -12.36
CA ARG A 21 -8.56 -4.92 -12.89
C ARG A 21 -9.46 -5.58 -13.94
N GLY A 22 -8.86 -5.96 -15.07
CA GLY A 22 -9.52 -6.70 -16.14
C GLY A 22 -9.95 -8.11 -15.72
N ARG A 23 -10.80 -8.73 -16.55
CA ARG A 23 -11.26 -10.10 -16.31
C ARG A 23 -10.08 -11.08 -16.44
N ARG A 24 -9.82 -11.89 -15.41
CA ARG A 24 -8.69 -12.86 -15.34
C ARG A 24 -7.30 -12.20 -15.39
N GLU A 25 -7.21 -10.89 -15.21
CA GLU A 25 -5.94 -10.22 -15.00
C GLU A 25 -5.44 -10.52 -13.57
N ASP A 26 -4.17 -10.85 -13.44
CA ASP A 26 -3.51 -11.02 -12.15
C ASP A 26 -2.89 -9.69 -11.68
N ASN A 27 -2.40 -9.68 -10.45
CA ASN A 27 -1.86 -8.46 -9.86
C ASN A 27 -0.59 -7.97 -10.58
N LEU A 28 0.23 -8.87 -11.12
CA LEU A 28 1.48 -8.48 -11.79
C LEU A 28 1.20 -7.79 -13.11
N LYS A 29 0.28 -8.32 -13.92
CA LYS A 29 -0.15 -7.69 -15.18
C LYS A 29 -0.83 -6.35 -14.95
N TRP A 30 -1.69 -6.28 -13.92
CA TRP A 30 -2.33 -5.02 -13.54
C TRP A 30 -1.31 -3.97 -13.10
N LEU A 31 -0.29 -4.36 -12.34
CA LEU A 31 0.78 -3.45 -11.94
C LEU A 31 1.64 -3.03 -13.13
N GLU A 32 2.08 -3.96 -13.96
CA GLU A 32 2.93 -3.71 -15.13
C GLU A 32 2.33 -2.65 -16.07
N ARG A 33 1.01 -2.65 -16.26
CA ARG A 33 0.32 -1.64 -17.11
C ARG A 33 0.06 -0.29 -16.43
N ASN A 34 0.13 -0.22 -15.10
CA ASN A 34 -0.18 0.99 -14.32
C ASN A 34 1.06 1.67 -13.74
N ILE A 35 2.23 1.06 -13.88
CA ILE A 35 3.46 1.60 -13.34
C ILE A 35 4.00 2.72 -14.22
N LEU A 36 4.56 3.74 -13.57
CA LEU A 36 5.26 4.81 -14.26
C LEU A 36 6.71 4.36 -14.45
N ASP A 37 7.13 4.22 -15.70
CA ASP A 37 8.53 3.98 -16.03
C ASP A 37 9.29 5.31 -16.01
N SER A 38 9.71 5.73 -14.82
CA SER A 38 10.40 7.00 -14.59
C SER A 38 11.41 6.88 -13.46
N GLU A 39 12.67 7.19 -13.74
CA GLU A 39 13.75 7.22 -12.75
C GLU A 39 13.60 8.38 -11.73
N GLU A 40 12.76 9.37 -12.03
CA GLU A 40 12.54 10.53 -11.16
C GLU A 40 11.42 10.30 -10.13
N ILE A 41 10.62 9.24 -10.29
CA ILE A 41 9.42 8.99 -9.47
C ILE A 41 9.58 7.70 -8.68
N SER A 42 9.69 7.85 -7.36
CA SER A 42 9.54 6.73 -6.42
C SER A 42 8.08 6.32 -6.30
N GLN A 43 7.80 5.02 -6.44
CA GLN A 43 6.44 4.49 -6.42
C GLN A 43 6.22 3.57 -5.22
N ILE A 44 5.11 3.77 -4.52
CA ILE A 44 4.69 2.92 -3.41
C ILE A 44 3.57 2.01 -3.90
N VAL A 45 3.76 0.71 -3.72
CA VAL A 45 2.74 -0.31 -3.97
C VAL A 45 2.07 -0.65 -2.66
N LEU A 46 0.75 -0.48 -2.61
CA LEU A 46 -0.08 -0.80 -1.46
C LEU A 46 -0.97 -2.00 -1.81
N VAL A 47 -0.88 -3.06 -1.02
CA VAL A 47 -1.67 -4.28 -1.23
C VAL A 47 -2.19 -4.84 0.09
N SER A 48 -3.14 -5.75 0.00
CA SER A 48 -3.68 -6.48 1.16
C SER A 48 -3.42 -7.97 1.03
N GLY A 49 -3.00 -8.58 2.13
CA GLY A 49 -3.00 -10.01 2.32
C GLY A 49 -4.39 -10.53 2.67
N SER A 50 -4.63 -11.80 2.34
CA SER A 50 -5.88 -12.53 2.63
C SER A 50 -5.82 -13.32 3.94
N ASP A 51 -4.69 -13.29 4.65
CA ASP A 51 -4.49 -14.01 5.92
C ASP A 51 -5.03 -13.23 7.13
N ILE A 52 -5.06 -13.91 8.28
CA ILE A 52 -5.62 -13.37 9.53
C ILE A 52 -4.80 -12.23 10.12
N ALA A 53 -3.47 -12.23 9.95
CA ALA A 53 -2.62 -11.16 10.45
C ALA A 53 -2.86 -9.87 9.64
N SER A 54 -2.91 -9.99 8.31
CA SER A 54 -3.31 -8.90 7.41
C SER A 54 -4.66 -8.29 7.77
N PHE A 55 -5.66 -9.12 8.10
CA PHE A 55 -6.96 -8.64 8.58
C PHE A 55 -6.86 -7.88 9.90
N ARG A 56 -6.18 -8.45 10.91
CA ARG A 56 -6.01 -7.83 12.23
C ARG A 56 -5.30 -6.48 12.14
N LEU A 57 -4.28 -6.37 11.28
CA LEU A 57 -3.59 -5.11 11.04
C LEU A 57 -4.54 -4.04 10.50
N ARG A 58 -5.41 -4.36 9.53
CA ARG A 58 -6.37 -3.41 8.96
C ARG A 58 -7.43 -2.95 9.97
N VAL A 59 -7.81 -3.82 10.91
CA VAL A 59 -8.69 -3.48 12.04
C VAL A 59 -7.95 -2.55 13.01
N ALA A 60 -6.71 -2.87 13.39
CA ALA A 60 -5.90 -2.00 14.26
C ALA A 60 -5.73 -0.60 13.67
N GLN A 61 -5.46 -0.50 12.36
CA GLN A 61 -5.39 0.76 11.63
C GLN A 61 -6.72 1.54 11.68
N SER A 62 -7.88 0.88 11.63
CA SER A 62 -9.19 1.56 11.75
C SER A 62 -9.43 2.16 13.14
N HIS A 63 -8.92 1.52 14.18
CA HIS A 63 -9.01 2.04 15.55
C HIS A 63 -8.14 3.30 15.71
N ILE A 64 -6.95 3.31 15.10
CA ILE A 64 -6.04 4.45 15.10
C ILE A 64 -6.66 5.65 14.36
N ARG A 65 -7.34 5.43 13.23
CA ARG A 65 -7.99 6.51 12.45
C ARG A 65 -9.31 7.02 13.03
N HIS A 66 -9.86 6.35 14.04
CA HIS A 66 -11.18 6.64 14.61
C HIS A 66 -12.35 6.64 13.61
N ASP A 67 -12.16 6.11 12.39
CA ASP A 67 -13.21 6.02 11.37
C ASP A 67 -13.93 4.66 11.39
N MET A 68 -13.38 3.67 12.10
CA MET A 68 -13.85 2.29 12.21
C MET A 68 -14.06 1.59 10.86
N ARG A 69 -13.51 2.15 9.77
CA ARG A 69 -13.48 1.53 8.45
C ARG A 69 -12.19 0.74 8.37
N PRO A 70 -12.20 -0.56 8.06
CA PRO A 70 -10.96 -1.30 7.83
C PRO A 70 -10.12 -0.54 6.79
N SER A 71 -8.81 -0.43 7.05
CA SER A 71 -7.90 -0.01 5.98
C SER A 71 -8.02 -0.98 4.80
N HIS A 72 -7.73 -0.50 3.60
CA HIS A 72 -7.69 -1.37 2.41
C HIS A 72 -6.35 -2.11 2.29
N TRP A 73 -5.32 -1.71 3.04
CA TRP A 73 -3.94 -2.13 2.82
C TRP A 73 -3.32 -2.75 4.09
N SER A 74 -2.61 -3.87 3.93
CA SER A 74 -1.84 -4.52 5.01
C SER A 74 -0.35 -4.65 4.69
N HIS A 75 0.07 -4.33 3.47
CA HIS A 75 1.47 -4.25 3.07
C HIS A 75 1.73 -2.95 2.32
N ALA A 76 2.92 -2.40 2.53
CA ALA A 76 3.46 -1.28 1.77
C ALA A 76 4.84 -1.67 1.25
N MET A 77 5.09 -1.41 -0.03
CA MET A 77 6.37 -1.74 -0.67
C MET A 77 6.83 -0.53 -1.48
N LEU A 78 8.11 -0.21 -1.41
CA LEU A 78 8.75 0.69 -2.35
C LEU A 78 9.17 -0.11 -3.58
N LEU A 79 8.73 0.32 -4.76
CA LEU A 79 9.15 -0.29 -6.00
C LEU A 79 10.57 0.18 -6.35
N GLY A 80 11.47 -0.77 -6.64
CA GLY A 80 12.78 -0.48 -7.21
C GLY A 80 12.75 -0.30 -8.74
N PRO A 81 13.93 -0.27 -9.38
CA PRO A 81 14.02 -0.18 -10.84
C PRO A 81 13.25 -1.29 -11.53
N VAL A 82 12.40 -0.92 -12.50
CA VAL A 82 11.56 -1.87 -13.25
C VAL A 82 12.46 -2.81 -14.05
N ALA A 83 12.27 -4.11 -13.85
CA ALA A 83 13.03 -5.15 -14.55
C ALA A 83 12.21 -5.83 -15.64
N GLN A 84 12.89 -6.51 -16.56
CA GLN A 84 12.26 -7.37 -17.57
C GLN A 84 12.69 -8.84 -17.36
N PRO A 85 11.75 -9.79 -17.14
CA PRO A 85 10.30 -9.60 -17.00
C PRO A 85 9.90 -8.87 -15.70
N PHE A 86 8.75 -8.19 -15.70
CA PHE A 86 8.26 -7.36 -14.57
C PHE A 86 8.29 -8.06 -13.22
N ALA A 87 8.00 -9.36 -13.18
CA ALA A 87 8.04 -10.19 -11.97
C ALA A 87 9.42 -10.24 -11.27
N LYS A 88 10.50 -9.81 -11.94
CA LYS A 88 11.84 -9.69 -11.36
C LYS A 88 12.15 -8.30 -10.80
N THR A 89 11.21 -7.36 -10.90
CA THR A 89 11.35 -6.02 -10.31
C THR A 89 11.55 -6.15 -8.81
N SER A 90 12.65 -5.59 -8.32
CA SER A 90 12.92 -5.59 -6.89
C SER A 90 11.91 -4.72 -6.16
N VAL A 91 11.48 -5.16 -4.98
CA VAL A 91 10.67 -4.35 -4.07
C VAL A 91 11.32 -4.34 -2.69
N PHE A 92 11.20 -3.22 -2.00
CA PHE A 92 11.58 -3.09 -0.60
C PHE A 92 10.30 -3.05 0.22
N GLU A 93 10.01 -4.12 0.96
CA GLU A 93 8.85 -4.17 1.84
C GLU A 93 9.10 -3.30 3.06
N ILE A 94 8.16 -2.40 3.33
CA ILE A 94 8.13 -1.57 4.53
C ILE A 94 7.23 -2.30 5.51
N SER A 95 7.85 -3.05 6.41
CA SER A 95 7.10 -3.88 7.36
C SER A 95 6.12 -3.02 8.16
N LEU A 96 4.85 -3.39 8.12
CA LEU A 96 3.80 -2.81 8.96
C LEU A 96 3.56 -3.63 10.23
N GLU A 97 4.25 -4.77 10.35
CA GLU A 97 4.25 -5.68 11.50
C GLU A 97 5.64 -6.34 11.61
N PRO A 98 6.68 -5.60 12.05
CA PRO A 98 8.01 -6.19 12.15
C PRO A 98 8.02 -7.31 13.20
N PRO A 99 8.84 -8.37 13.04
CA PRO A 99 8.86 -9.50 13.98
C PRO A 99 9.09 -9.10 15.44
N ALA A 100 9.86 -8.04 15.68
CA ALA A 100 10.14 -7.50 17.02
C ALA A 100 9.12 -6.44 17.49
N ARG A 101 8.07 -6.17 16.69
CA ARG A 101 7.13 -5.04 16.83
C ARG A 101 7.87 -3.69 16.73
N PHE A 102 7.12 -2.59 16.74
CA PHE A 102 7.71 -1.24 16.62
C PHE A 102 8.33 -0.69 17.92
N GLY A 103 8.57 -1.54 18.92
CA GLY A 103 8.80 -1.07 20.29
C GLY A 103 7.58 -0.33 20.84
N PHE A 104 7.57 -0.03 22.13
CA PHE A 104 6.66 0.95 22.68
C PHE A 104 7.36 2.31 22.65
N PRO A 105 6.72 3.40 22.17
CA PRO A 105 7.23 4.73 22.47
C PRO A 105 7.23 4.91 24.01
N PRO A 106 8.22 5.63 24.57
CA PRO A 106 8.29 5.91 26.01
C PRO A 106 7.06 6.67 26.52
#